data_AF-A0A4U2PXA3-F1
#
_entry.id   AF-A0A4U2PXA3-F1
#
_cell.length_a   1.000
_cell.length_b   1.000
_cell.length_c   1.000
_cell.angle_alpha   90.00
_cell.angle_beta   90.00
_cell.angle_gamma   90.00
#
_symmetry.space_group_name_H-M   'P 1'
#
loop_
_entity.id
_entity.type
_entity.pdbx_description
1 polymer ?
#
loop_
_entity_poly.entity_id
_entity_poly.type
_entity_poly.pdbx_seq_one_letter_code
_entity_poly.pdbx_strand_id
1 'polypeptide(L)'
;MSKKLGRPFKVKPEVIDKWIQKYGDHNYVDYKIRAINFTEKLISKKVVKYEHEYAAYLLHCSLYCRIVNCRHGAGIYKGVHCDWKSADEAFLQVLEQRKDFWEDWVRVTTDFVKNGQHRSDRPTVDRILEDGGIGYTITNIQVLTSGENSSKAKRIPHYLIKVYDSHNPKESKTFKKYASKSEALAAIGLTQTESDCGNYFEIEGCAYLLQSEALTHGEKELIQKEEDDDKEKTYRGSILIATIELGDGRTATISKEFTYTQSAVIFKEPIAD
;
A
#
# COMPACT_ATOMS: atom_id res chain seq x y z
N MET A 1 -39.28 -38.73 -1.77
CA MET A 1 -38.43 -37.76 -2.51
C MET A 1 -38.68 -36.37 -1.96
N SER A 2 -37.76 -35.83 -1.16
CA SER A 2 -37.86 -34.49 -0.57
C SER A 2 -37.59 -33.43 -1.64
N LYS A 3 -38.61 -32.65 -2.01
CA LYS A 3 -38.42 -31.43 -2.81
C LYS A 3 -37.71 -30.41 -1.92
N LYS A 4 -36.39 -30.27 -2.08
CA LYS A 4 -35.66 -29.10 -1.57
C LYS A 4 -36.24 -27.87 -2.29
N LEU A 5 -37.12 -27.14 -1.61
CA LEU A 5 -37.59 -25.81 -2.01
C LEU A 5 -36.37 -24.87 -2.00
N GLY A 6 -35.67 -24.79 -3.13
CA GLY A 6 -34.63 -23.79 -3.34
C GLY A 6 -35.25 -22.40 -3.22
N ARG A 7 -34.59 -21.50 -2.51
CA ARG A 7 -34.98 -20.07 -2.48
C ARG A 7 -35.17 -19.60 -3.94
N PRO A 8 -36.24 -18.86 -4.26
CA PRO A 8 -36.46 -18.36 -5.60
C PRO A 8 -35.23 -17.59 -6.08
N PHE A 9 -34.77 -17.89 -7.29
CA PHE A 9 -33.63 -17.21 -7.90
C PHE A 9 -33.93 -15.71 -8.00
N LYS A 10 -33.06 -14.88 -7.43
CA LYS A 10 -33.17 -13.41 -7.46
C LYS A 10 -32.93 -12.81 -8.85
N VAL A 11 -32.31 -13.58 -9.74
CA VAL A 11 -31.99 -13.25 -11.13
C VAL A 11 -32.26 -14.49 -11.96
N LYS A 12 -32.88 -14.34 -13.14
CA LYS A 12 -33.17 -15.49 -14.00
C LYS A 12 -31.87 -16.07 -14.60
N PRO A 13 -31.76 -17.39 -14.83
CA PRO A 13 -30.56 -18.02 -15.38
C PRO A 13 -30.07 -17.38 -16.68
N GLU A 14 -30.98 -16.98 -17.57
CA GLU A 14 -30.63 -16.41 -18.88
C GLU A 14 -29.90 -15.07 -18.76
N VAL A 15 -30.12 -14.33 -17.66
CA VAL A 15 -29.38 -13.11 -17.37
C VAL A 15 -27.97 -13.46 -16.92
N ILE A 16 -27.80 -14.48 -16.08
CA ILE A 16 -26.49 -14.94 -15.62
C ILE A 16 -25.67 -15.42 -16.83
N ASP A 17 -26.28 -16.19 -17.74
CA ASP A 17 -25.61 -16.68 -18.95
C ASP A 17 -25.13 -15.53 -19.86
N LYS A 18 -25.94 -14.47 -20.01
CA LYS A 18 -25.53 -13.26 -20.74
C LYS A 18 -24.32 -12.59 -20.08
N TRP A 19 -24.30 -12.51 -18.75
CA TRP A 19 -23.18 -11.95 -18.01
C TRP A 19 -21.91 -12.81 -18.13
N ILE A 20 -22.04 -14.14 -18.11
CA ILE A 20 -20.92 -15.07 -18.40
C ILE A 20 -20.36 -14.81 -19.80
N GLN A 21 -21.22 -14.76 -20.82
CA GLN A 21 -20.80 -14.56 -22.20
C GLN A 21 -20.13 -13.20 -22.41
N LYS A 22 -20.63 -12.15 -21.74
CA LYS A 22 -20.12 -10.78 -21.91
C LYS A 22 -18.83 -10.52 -21.13
N TYR A 23 -18.68 -11.10 -19.94
CA TYR A 23 -17.61 -10.73 -19.01
C TYR A 23 -16.69 -11.88 -18.57
N GLY A 24 -16.96 -13.13 -18.96
CA GLY A 24 -16.10 -14.28 -18.67
C GLY A 24 -16.02 -14.69 -17.18
N ASP A 25 -16.79 -14.07 -16.29
CA ASP A 25 -16.85 -14.48 -14.87
C ASP A 25 -17.75 -15.70 -14.75
N HIS A 26 -17.20 -16.88 -14.46
CA HIS A 26 -17.98 -18.13 -14.33
C HIS A 26 -18.42 -18.41 -12.89
N ASN A 27 -17.96 -17.65 -11.90
CA ASN A 27 -18.15 -17.97 -10.49
C ASN A 27 -19.24 -17.08 -9.87
N TYR A 28 -20.52 -17.44 -10.06
CA TYR A 28 -21.66 -16.71 -9.49
C TYR A 28 -22.12 -17.27 -8.15
N VAL A 29 -21.56 -16.69 -7.09
CA VAL A 29 -22.06 -16.84 -5.71
C VAL A 29 -23.15 -15.81 -5.40
N ASP A 30 -23.89 -16.00 -4.29
CA ASP A 30 -25.08 -15.21 -3.95
C ASP A 30 -24.88 -13.68 -3.99
N TYR A 31 -23.75 -13.16 -3.52
CA TYR A 31 -23.51 -11.70 -3.55
C TYR A 31 -23.32 -11.15 -4.97
N LYS A 32 -22.73 -11.92 -5.90
CA LYS A 32 -22.60 -11.51 -7.30
C LYS A 32 -23.94 -11.53 -8.01
N ILE A 33 -24.80 -12.50 -7.69
CA ILE A 33 -26.18 -12.54 -8.20
C ILE A 33 -26.96 -11.30 -7.72
N ARG A 34 -26.75 -10.87 -6.46
CA ARG A 34 -27.32 -9.61 -5.96
C ARG A 34 -26.76 -8.39 -6.69
N ALA A 35 -25.46 -8.36 -6.96
CA ALA A 35 -24.82 -7.29 -7.73
C ALA A 35 -25.38 -7.16 -9.15
N ILE A 36 -25.61 -8.28 -9.85
CA ILE A 36 -26.29 -8.28 -11.15
C ILE A 36 -27.69 -7.68 -11.02
N ASN A 37 -28.52 -8.20 -10.12
CA ASN A 37 -29.89 -7.70 -9.93
C ASN A 37 -29.92 -6.19 -9.62
N PHE A 38 -29.02 -5.74 -8.76
CA PHE A 38 -28.89 -4.33 -8.40
C PHE A 38 -28.49 -3.48 -9.61
N THR A 39 -27.52 -3.93 -10.39
CA THR A 39 -27.04 -3.25 -11.60
C THR A 39 -28.16 -3.12 -12.66
N GLU A 40 -28.86 -4.21 -12.97
CA GLU A 40 -29.99 -4.20 -13.93
C GLU A 40 -31.11 -3.23 -13.49
N LYS A 41 -31.37 -3.14 -12.18
CA LYS A 41 -32.34 -2.17 -11.62
C LYS A 41 -31.87 -0.73 -11.78
N LEU A 42 -30.59 -0.43 -11.58
CA LEU A 42 -30.07 0.93 -11.75
C LEU A 42 -30.08 1.36 -13.22
N ILE A 43 -29.76 0.45 -14.14
CA ILE A 43 -29.79 0.70 -15.58
C ILE A 43 -31.21 0.93 -16.07
N SER A 44 -32.16 0.07 -15.70
CA SER A 44 -33.57 0.23 -16.07
C SER A 44 -34.18 1.53 -15.54
N LYS A 45 -33.72 2.00 -14.38
CA LYS A 45 -34.09 3.32 -13.80
C LYS A 45 -33.27 4.49 -14.36
N LYS A 46 -32.33 4.25 -15.27
CA LYS A 46 -31.42 5.26 -15.85
C LYS A 46 -30.57 6.00 -14.79
N VAL A 47 -30.34 5.39 -13.64
CA VAL A 47 -29.44 5.91 -12.61
C VAL A 47 -27.98 5.71 -13.01
N VAL A 48 -27.70 4.58 -13.67
CA VAL A 48 -26.40 4.25 -14.25
C VAL A 48 -26.57 4.00 -15.74
N LYS A 49 -25.64 4.48 -16.56
CA LYS A 49 -25.64 4.23 -18.01
C LYS A 49 -25.34 2.77 -18.32
N TYR A 50 -25.92 2.23 -19.39
CA TYR A 50 -25.68 0.86 -19.85
C TYR A 50 -24.18 0.58 -20.08
N GLU A 51 -23.44 1.53 -20.65
CA GLU A 51 -21.99 1.42 -20.89
C GLU A 51 -21.15 1.26 -19.60
N HIS A 52 -21.71 1.60 -18.43
CA HIS A 52 -21.05 1.46 -17.12
C HIS A 52 -21.54 0.24 -16.34
N GLU A 53 -22.28 -0.69 -16.94
CA GLU A 53 -22.88 -1.84 -16.23
C GLU A 53 -21.84 -2.67 -15.47
N TYR A 54 -20.67 -2.91 -16.07
CA TYR A 54 -19.64 -3.72 -15.44
C TYR A 54 -18.99 -2.99 -14.26
N ALA A 55 -18.78 -1.67 -14.40
CA ALA A 55 -18.29 -0.82 -13.32
C ALA A 55 -19.24 -0.86 -12.12
N ALA A 56 -20.55 -0.79 -12.36
CA ALA A 56 -21.56 -0.90 -11.31
C ALA A 56 -21.54 -2.26 -10.61
N TYR A 57 -21.48 -3.35 -11.39
CA TYR A 57 -21.37 -4.71 -10.86
C TYR A 57 -20.11 -4.88 -9.99
N LEU A 58 -18.95 -4.43 -10.47
CA LEU A 58 -17.68 -4.56 -9.75
C LEU A 58 -17.66 -3.73 -8.47
N LEU A 59 -18.20 -2.50 -8.49
CA LEU A 59 -18.26 -1.64 -7.30
C LEU A 59 -19.14 -2.27 -6.23
N HIS A 60 -20.34 -2.73 -6.61
CA HIS A 60 -21.24 -3.41 -5.67
C HIS A 60 -20.58 -4.61 -5.02
N CYS A 61 -19.91 -5.46 -5.81
CA CYS A 61 -19.14 -6.59 -5.30
C CYS A 61 -18.02 -6.16 -4.35
N SER A 62 -17.28 -5.10 -4.69
CA SER A 62 -16.16 -4.60 -3.88
C SER A 62 -16.65 -4.09 -2.52
N LEU A 63 -17.71 -3.26 -2.52
CA LEU A 63 -18.35 -2.74 -1.31
C LEU A 63 -18.86 -3.88 -0.42
N TYR A 64 -19.55 -4.86 -1.01
CA TYR A 64 -20.02 -6.04 -0.27
C TYR A 64 -18.86 -6.75 0.46
N CYS A 65 -17.76 -7.03 -0.25
CA CYS A 65 -16.60 -7.67 0.34
C CYS A 65 -15.99 -6.87 1.50
N ARG A 66 -15.93 -5.53 1.39
CA ARG A 66 -15.41 -4.67 2.47
C ARG A 66 -16.29 -4.69 3.71
N ILE A 67 -17.60 -4.54 3.52
CA ILE A 67 -18.59 -4.60 4.61
C ILE A 67 -18.52 -5.95 5.33
N VAL A 68 -18.51 -7.05 4.59
CA VAL A 68 -18.46 -8.41 5.16
C VAL A 68 -17.14 -8.64 5.89
N ASN A 69 -16.00 -8.28 5.31
CA ASN A 69 -14.70 -8.48 5.94
C ASN A 69 -14.55 -7.67 7.24
N CYS A 70 -15.01 -6.42 7.27
CA CYS A 70 -14.98 -5.59 8.48
C CYS A 70 -15.92 -6.18 9.55
N ARG A 71 -17.16 -6.52 9.17
CA ARG A 71 -18.16 -7.09 10.08
C ARG A 71 -17.71 -8.38 10.76
N HIS A 72 -17.01 -9.24 10.02
CA HIS A 72 -16.53 -10.53 10.54
C HIS A 72 -15.07 -10.48 11.01
N GLY A 73 -14.41 -9.32 10.96
CA GLY A 73 -13.04 -9.15 11.41
C GLY A 73 -12.03 -10.06 10.70
N ALA A 74 -12.22 -10.29 9.40
CA ALA A 74 -11.40 -11.24 8.65
C ALA A 74 -9.98 -10.69 8.40
N GLY A 75 -8.95 -11.36 8.91
CA GLY A 75 -7.54 -10.99 8.67
C GLY A 75 -7.23 -9.53 9.02
N ILE A 76 -6.70 -8.76 8.06
CA ILE A 76 -6.33 -7.34 8.23
C ILE A 76 -7.52 -6.40 8.51
N TYR A 77 -8.75 -6.89 8.41
CA TYR A 77 -9.97 -6.11 8.67
C TYR A 77 -10.44 -6.20 10.13
N LYS A 78 -9.71 -6.91 11.00
CA LYS A 78 -10.03 -7.01 12.42
C LYS A 78 -9.94 -5.64 13.08
N GLY A 79 -11.05 -5.21 13.70
CA GLY A 79 -11.14 -3.90 14.36
C GLY A 79 -11.26 -2.71 13.40
N VAL A 80 -11.43 -2.95 12.10
CA VAL A 80 -11.66 -1.88 11.12
C VAL A 80 -13.13 -1.50 11.10
N HIS A 81 -13.42 -0.23 11.37
CA HIS A 81 -14.76 0.34 11.31
C HIS A 81 -15.32 0.36 9.87
N CYS A 82 -16.64 0.26 9.72
CA CYS A 82 -17.32 0.43 8.45
C CYS A 82 -18.72 1.02 8.67
N ASP A 83 -18.99 2.19 8.07
CA ASP A 83 -20.27 2.89 8.22
C ASP A 83 -21.44 2.16 7.56
N TRP A 84 -21.15 1.40 6.51
CA TRP A 84 -22.18 0.82 5.66
C TRP A 84 -22.69 -0.51 6.19
N LYS A 85 -24.03 -0.64 6.22
CA LYS A 85 -24.70 -1.89 6.57
C LYS A 85 -24.94 -2.78 5.37
N SER A 86 -25.06 -2.20 4.18
CA SER A 86 -25.31 -2.88 2.91
C SER A 86 -24.55 -2.26 1.74
N ALA A 87 -24.24 -3.07 0.73
CA ALA A 87 -23.57 -2.61 -0.49
C ALA A 87 -24.47 -1.69 -1.33
N ASP A 88 -25.79 -1.92 -1.31
CA ASP A 88 -26.78 -1.10 -2.01
C ASP A 88 -26.76 0.36 -1.48
N GLU A 89 -26.82 0.54 -0.16
CA GLU A 89 -26.76 1.87 0.48
C GLU A 89 -25.42 2.55 0.20
N ALA A 90 -24.30 1.83 0.37
CA ALA A 90 -22.96 2.35 0.12
C ALA A 90 -22.80 2.82 -1.34
N PHE A 91 -23.30 2.03 -2.29
CA PHE A 91 -23.22 2.35 -3.71
C PHE A 91 -24.00 3.64 -4.04
N LEU A 92 -25.24 3.74 -3.56
CA LEU A 92 -26.07 4.93 -3.81
C LEU A 92 -25.44 6.18 -3.17
N GLN A 93 -24.86 6.04 -1.98
CA GLN A 93 -24.15 7.12 -1.32
C GLN A 93 -22.93 7.58 -2.13
N VAL A 94 -22.16 6.65 -2.72
CA VAL A 94 -21.06 6.98 -3.63
C VAL A 94 -21.55 7.79 -4.83
N LEU A 95 -22.63 7.37 -5.48
CA LEU A 95 -23.17 8.11 -6.63
C LEU A 95 -23.65 9.52 -6.26
N GLU A 96 -24.21 9.69 -5.07
CA GLU A 96 -24.75 10.97 -4.61
C GLU A 96 -23.64 11.92 -4.14
N GLN A 97 -22.69 11.42 -3.36
CA GLN A 97 -21.76 12.24 -2.57
C GLN A 97 -20.32 12.22 -3.08
N ARG A 98 -19.94 11.24 -3.92
CA ARG A 98 -18.57 11.01 -4.41
C ARG A 98 -18.54 10.72 -5.91
N LYS A 99 -18.96 11.71 -6.70
CA LYS A 99 -18.94 11.64 -8.17
C LYS A 99 -17.53 11.45 -8.72
N ASP A 100 -16.54 12.09 -8.09
CA ASP A 100 -15.11 11.93 -8.36
C ASP A 100 -14.68 10.46 -8.27
N PHE A 101 -15.05 9.79 -7.16
CA PHE A 101 -14.76 8.38 -6.96
C PHE A 101 -15.41 7.52 -8.04
N TRP A 102 -16.68 7.80 -8.39
CA TRP A 102 -17.39 7.05 -9.42
C TRP A 102 -16.75 7.19 -10.81
N GLU A 103 -16.34 8.40 -11.18
CA GLU A 103 -15.65 8.67 -12.45
C GLU A 103 -14.31 7.93 -12.52
N ASP A 104 -13.52 7.99 -11.45
CA ASP A 104 -12.28 7.22 -11.32
C ASP A 104 -12.53 5.72 -11.39
N TRP A 105 -13.58 5.23 -10.72
CA TRP A 105 -13.96 3.82 -10.73
C TRP A 105 -14.30 3.32 -12.13
N VAL A 106 -15.09 4.09 -12.88
CA VAL A 106 -15.45 3.78 -14.27
C VAL A 106 -14.22 3.79 -15.16
N ARG A 107 -13.31 4.75 -14.99
CA ARG A 107 -12.05 4.82 -15.74
C ARG A 107 -11.20 3.57 -15.49
N VAL A 108 -10.90 3.26 -14.23
CA VAL A 108 -10.08 2.09 -13.87
C VAL A 108 -10.74 0.78 -14.30
N THR A 109 -12.07 0.68 -14.22
CA THR A 109 -12.80 -0.50 -14.75
C THR A 109 -12.63 -0.62 -16.26
N THR A 110 -12.68 0.50 -16.98
CA THR A 110 -12.50 0.53 -18.44
C THR A 110 -11.10 0.05 -18.81
N ASP A 111 -10.08 0.52 -18.11
CA ASP A 111 -8.69 0.10 -18.33
C ASP A 111 -8.49 -1.37 -17.99
N PHE A 112 -9.07 -1.85 -16.88
CA PHE A 112 -9.10 -3.27 -16.53
C PHE A 112 -9.68 -4.14 -17.67
N VAL A 113 -10.79 -3.72 -18.28
CA VAL A 113 -11.40 -4.45 -19.40
C VAL A 113 -10.52 -4.40 -20.65
N LYS A 114 -9.93 -3.24 -20.97
CA LYS A 114 -9.00 -3.09 -22.10
C LYS A 114 -7.75 -3.94 -21.94
N ASN A 115 -7.24 -4.07 -20.71
CA ASN A 115 -6.06 -4.86 -20.36
C ASN A 115 -6.39 -6.35 -20.18
N GLY A 116 -7.39 -6.89 -20.88
CA GLY A 116 -7.71 -8.32 -20.83
C GLY A 116 -8.12 -8.84 -19.45
N GLN A 117 -8.60 -7.96 -18.56
CA GLN A 117 -9.07 -8.28 -17.23
C GLN A 117 -8.00 -8.94 -16.33
N HIS A 118 -6.74 -8.53 -16.45
CA HIS A 118 -5.68 -8.96 -15.55
C HIS A 118 -6.00 -8.63 -14.09
N ARG A 119 -5.82 -9.62 -13.20
CA ARG A 119 -6.23 -9.50 -11.79
C ARG A 119 -5.57 -8.33 -11.05
N SER A 120 -4.34 -7.98 -11.40
CA SER A 120 -3.62 -6.81 -10.85
C SER A 120 -4.36 -5.51 -11.12
N ASP A 121 -5.02 -5.39 -12.26
CA ASP A 121 -5.61 -4.15 -12.76
C ASP A 121 -7.06 -4.00 -12.28
N ARG A 122 -7.63 -5.04 -11.66
CA ARG A 122 -9.00 -5.04 -11.17
C ARG A 122 -9.21 -3.91 -10.17
N PRO A 123 -10.24 -3.05 -10.35
CA PRO A 123 -10.53 -1.97 -9.41
C PRO A 123 -10.94 -2.53 -8.04
N THR A 124 -10.50 -1.85 -6.99
CA THR A 124 -10.81 -2.18 -5.59
C THR A 124 -11.14 -0.91 -4.81
N VAL A 125 -12.09 -1.02 -3.88
CA VAL A 125 -12.33 0.02 -2.88
C VAL A 125 -11.26 -0.14 -1.80
N ASP A 126 -10.49 0.93 -1.59
CA ASP A 126 -9.47 1.01 -0.55
C ASP A 126 -9.71 2.23 0.35
N ARG A 127 -9.13 2.22 1.56
CA ARG A 127 -9.20 3.35 2.48
C ARG A 127 -8.18 4.42 2.11
N ILE A 128 -8.46 5.71 2.31
CA ILE A 128 -7.42 6.75 2.15
C ILE A 128 -6.43 6.62 3.31
N LEU A 129 -6.94 6.77 4.53
CA LEU A 129 -6.25 6.59 5.79
C LEU A 129 -6.45 5.15 6.30
N GLU A 130 -5.36 4.49 6.66
CA GLU A 130 -5.37 3.08 7.09
C GLU A 130 -5.76 2.86 8.56
N ASP A 131 -6.00 3.94 9.29
CA ASP A 131 -6.49 3.91 10.67
C ASP A 131 -7.77 3.06 10.78
N GLY A 132 -7.75 2.06 11.68
CA GLY A 132 -8.87 1.16 11.90
C GLY A 132 -10.09 1.84 12.52
N GLY A 133 -9.89 2.88 13.33
CA GLY A 133 -10.96 3.65 13.97
C GLY A 133 -11.73 4.54 12.99
N ILE A 134 -11.05 5.05 11.95
CA ILE A 134 -11.72 5.74 10.83
C ILE A 134 -12.39 4.71 9.92
N GLY A 135 -11.63 3.71 9.46
CA GLY A 135 -12.17 2.60 8.69
C GLY A 135 -12.77 2.99 7.32
N TYR A 136 -13.79 2.26 6.87
CA TYR A 136 -14.48 2.48 5.60
C TYR A 136 -15.68 3.41 5.76
N THR A 137 -15.49 4.67 5.34
CA THR A 137 -16.50 5.73 5.34
C THR A 137 -16.53 6.43 3.98
N ILE A 138 -17.59 7.20 3.68
CA ILE A 138 -17.72 7.89 2.39
C ILE A 138 -16.59 8.90 2.12
N THR A 139 -16.03 9.49 3.17
CA THR A 139 -14.93 10.44 3.10
C THR A 139 -13.55 9.79 3.10
N ASN A 140 -13.45 8.51 3.51
CA ASN A 140 -12.19 7.79 3.64
C ASN A 140 -12.02 6.65 2.61
N ILE A 141 -12.59 6.79 1.41
CA ILE A 141 -12.42 5.81 0.32
C ILE A 141 -11.75 6.40 -0.92
N GLN A 142 -10.97 5.54 -1.58
CA GLN A 142 -10.32 5.79 -2.87
C GLN A 142 -10.38 4.55 -3.76
N VAL A 143 -10.20 4.77 -5.07
CA VAL A 143 -10.09 3.71 -6.07
C VAL A 143 -8.63 3.34 -6.22
N LEU A 144 -8.30 2.06 -6.03
CA LEU A 144 -6.98 1.51 -6.38
C LEU A 144 -7.18 0.23 -7.17
N THR A 145 -6.28 -0.05 -8.11
CA THR A 145 -6.16 -1.39 -8.69
C THR A 145 -5.75 -2.40 -7.61
N SER A 146 -6.02 -3.68 -7.82
CA SER A 146 -5.63 -4.73 -6.88
C SER A 146 -4.11 -4.77 -6.66
N GLY A 147 -3.31 -4.43 -7.68
CA GLY A 147 -1.86 -4.32 -7.62
C GLY A 147 -1.38 -3.15 -6.77
N GLU A 148 -1.98 -1.97 -6.95
CA GLU A 148 -1.70 -0.78 -6.13
C GLU A 148 -2.11 -0.99 -4.68
N ASN A 149 -3.29 -1.54 -4.42
CA ASN A 149 -3.77 -1.86 -3.08
C ASN A 149 -2.84 -2.87 -2.39
N SER A 150 -2.46 -3.94 -3.10
CA SER A 150 -1.50 -4.92 -2.57
C SER A 150 -0.13 -4.30 -2.28
N SER A 151 0.33 -3.40 -3.14
CA SER A 151 1.59 -2.68 -2.94
C SER A 151 1.51 -1.76 -1.74
N LYS A 152 0.40 -1.04 -1.57
CA LYS A 152 0.12 -0.16 -0.43
C LYS A 152 0.11 -0.93 0.88
N ALA A 153 -0.62 -2.05 0.95
CA ALA A 153 -0.68 -2.90 2.14
C ALA A 153 0.69 -3.52 2.53
N LYS A 154 1.64 -3.57 1.60
CA LYS A 154 3.01 -4.04 1.84
C LYS A 154 4.01 -2.90 2.09
N ARG A 155 3.58 -1.64 2.09
CA ARG A 155 4.48 -0.51 2.36
C ARG A 155 4.92 -0.58 3.82
N ILE A 156 6.22 -0.70 4.00
CA ILE A 156 6.87 -0.59 5.30
C ILE A 156 7.53 0.79 5.31
N PRO A 157 7.22 1.69 6.27
CA PRO A 157 7.90 2.97 6.38
C PRO A 157 9.39 2.78 6.63
N HIS A 158 10.21 3.66 6.05
CA HIS A 158 11.67 3.63 6.17
C HIS A 158 12.20 5.00 6.57
N TYR A 159 13.28 4.98 7.34
CA TYR A 159 14.10 6.15 7.60
C TYR A 159 15.32 6.13 6.69
N LEU A 160 15.54 7.25 6.03
CA LEU A 160 16.82 7.57 5.40
C LEU A 160 17.59 8.49 6.34
N ILE A 161 18.72 8.03 6.82
CA ILE A 161 19.56 8.72 7.79
C ILE A 161 20.82 9.17 7.08
N LYS A 162 21.02 10.47 6.92
CA LYS A 162 22.27 11.03 6.39
C LYS A 162 23.29 11.01 7.52
N VAL A 163 24.20 10.05 7.51
CA VAL A 163 25.20 9.84 8.56
C VAL A 163 26.32 10.87 8.45
N TYR A 164 26.76 11.14 7.21
CA TYR A 164 27.85 12.06 6.93
C TYR A 164 27.65 12.79 5.60
N ASP A 165 28.18 14.01 5.51
CA ASP A 165 28.24 14.86 4.33
C ASP A 165 29.62 15.51 4.26
N SER A 166 30.40 15.17 3.22
CA SER A 166 31.73 15.73 3.01
C SER A 166 31.73 17.20 2.57
N HIS A 167 30.63 17.66 1.96
CA HIS A 167 30.48 19.00 1.41
C HIS A 167 29.94 19.97 2.46
N ASN A 168 29.01 19.49 3.30
CA ASN A 168 28.44 20.28 4.39
C ASN A 168 28.30 19.45 5.68
N PRO A 169 29.37 19.35 6.49
CA PRO A 169 29.36 18.54 7.72
C PRO A 169 28.26 18.91 8.72
N LYS A 170 27.72 20.14 8.68
CA LYS A 170 26.61 20.56 9.55
C LYS A 170 25.27 19.92 9.20
N GLU A 171 25.12 19.41 7.98
CA GLU A 171 23.92 18.66 7.53
C GLU A 171 24.05 17.15 7.73
N SER A 172 25.20 16.70 8.24
CA SER A 172 25.36 15.33 8.72
C SER A 172 24.43 15.06 9.90
N LYS A 173 24.09 13.79 10.12
CA LYS A 173 23.23 13.30 11.22
C LYS A 173 21.78 13.81 11.15
N THR A 174 21.28 14.03 9.94
CA THR A 174 19.88 14.33 9.69
C THR A 174 19.14 13.06 9.26
N PHE A 175 17.82 13.02 9.45
CA PHE A 175 17.01 11.90 9.00
C PHE A 175 15.67 12.35 8.44
N LYS A 176 15.11 11.54 7.56
CA LYS A 176 13.77 11.75 7.03
C LYS A 176 13.04 10.42 6.90
N LYS A 177 11.76 10.42 7.32
CA LYS A 177 10.85 9.28 7.17
C LYS A 177 10.23 9.30 5.78
N TYR A 178 10.13 8.13 5.17
CA TYR A 178 9.48 7.87 3.89
C TYR A 178 8.44 6.75 4.06
N ALA A 179 7.40 6.74 3.22
CA ALA A 179 6.34 5.74 3.33
C ALA A 179 6.79 4.35 2.83
N SER A 180 7.85 4.29 2.03
CA SER A 180 8.41 3.03 1.53
C SER A 180 9.92 3.09 1.29
N LYS A 181 10.54 1.91 1.21
CA LYS A 181 11.95 1.74 0.82
C LYS A 181 12.25 2.42 -0.53
N SER A 182 11.37 2.21 -1.51
CA SER A 182 11.57 2.72 -2.87
C SER A 182 11.55 4.25 -2.92
N GLU A 183 10.66 4.89 -2.17
CA GLU A 183 10.63 6.36 -2.05
C GLU A 183 11.92 6.89 -1.41
N ALA A 184 12.42 6.22 -0.37
CA ALA A 184 13.65 6.62 0.31
C ALA A 184 14.89 6.48 -0.59
N LEU A 185 14.97 5.40 -1.39
CA LEU A 185 16.04 5.20 -2.37
C LEU A 185 15.98 6.22 -3.52
N ALA A 186 14.77 6.50 -4.03
CA ALA A 186 14.58 7.51 -5.07
C ALA A 186 15.02 8.90 -4.61
N ALA A 187 14.84 9.23 -3.33
CA ALA A 187 15.29 10.50 -2.75
C ALA A 187 16.81 10.71 -2.78
N ILE A 188 17.59 9.64 -2.95
CA ILE A 188 19.05 9.68 -3.09
C ILE A 188 19.50 9.23 -4.49
N GLY A 189 18.59 9.19 -5.47
CA GLY A 189 18.90 8.86 -6.86
C GLY A 189 19.15 7.38 -7.14
N LEU A 190 18.82 6.48 -6.21
CA LEU A 190 18.97 5.03 -6.43
C LEU A 190 17.65 4.40 -6.88
N THR A 191 17.75 3.49 -7.85
CA THR A 191 16.67 2.58 -8.20
C THR A 191 16.74 1.31 -7.35
N GLN A 192 15.57 0.73 -7.10
CA GLN A 192 15.32 -0.39 -6.20
C GLN A 192 16.39 -1.50 -6.25
N THR A 193 17.19 -1.65 -5.18
CA THR A 193 18.11 -2.77 -5.02
C THR A 193 17.53 -3.85 -4.11
N GLU A 194 17.80 -5.11 -4.47
CA GLU A 194 17.55 -6.29 -3.66
C GLU A 194 18.52 -6.29 -2.47
N SER A 195 18.04 -5.90 -1.29
CA SER A 195 18.50 -6.38 0.02
C SER A 195 17.97 -5.50 1.14
N ASP A 196 17.82 -6.09 2.32
CA ASP A 196 17.16 -5.56 3.50
C ASP A 196 17.81 -4.30 4.12
N CYS A 197 17.10 -3.78 5.12
CA CYS A 197 17.44 -2.63 5.95
C CYS A 197 18.79 -2.80 6.67
N GLY A 198 19.60 -1.74 6.73
CA GLY A 198 20.91 -1.75 7.42
C GLY A 198 22.12 -1.47 6.52
N ASN A 199 21.90 -1.25 5.22
CA ASN A 199 22.96 -0.96 4.26
C ASN A 199 23.32 0.54 4.25
N TYR A 200 24.62 0.81 4.11
CA TYR A 200 25.12 2.14 3.83
C TYR A 200 25.18 2.39 2.32
N PHE A 201 24.79 3.60 1.93
CA PHE A 201 24.89 4.08 0.56
C PHE A 201 25.79 5.31 0.55
N GLU A 202 26.89 5.24 -0.21
CA GLU A 202 27.75 6.38 -0.46
C GLU A 202 27.38 7.00 -1.81
N ILE A 203 26.90 8.24 -1.78
CA ILE A 203 26.44 8.97 -2.96
C ILE A 203 26.93 10.40 -2.85
N GLU A 204 27.71 10.85 -3.83
CA GLU A 204 28.16 12.24 -3.95
C GLU A 204 28.77 12.80 -2.65
N GLY A 205 29.68 12.04 -2.01
CA GLY A 205 30.35 12.46 -0.77
C GLY A 205 29.46 12.43 0.49
N CYS A 206 28.22 11.96 0.37
CA CYS A 206 27.33 11.71 1.50
C CYS A 206 27.23 10.21 1.80
N ALA A 207 27.16 9.86 3.08
CA ALA A 207 26.88 8.51 3.54
C ALA A 207 25.46 8.44 4.11
N TYR A 208 24.63 7.55 3.58
CA TYR A 208 23.25 7.34 4.01
C TYR A 208 23.06 5.94 4.56
N LEU A 209 22.30 5.82 5.65
CA LEU A 209 21.80 4.55 6.17
C LEU A 209 20.29 4.47 5.89
N LEU A 210 19.85 3.41 5.22
CA LEU A 210 18.44 3.13 5.01
C LEU A 210 17.98 2.00 5.92
N GLN A 211 16.94 2.26 6.72
CA GLN A 211 16.40 1.27 7.66
C GLN A 211 14.88 1.36 7.81
N SER A 212 14.23 0.24 8.12
CA SER A 212 12.79 0.23 8.40
C SER A 212 12.47 0.96 9.70
N GLU A 213 11.25 1.48 9.81
CA GLU A 213 10.74 2.09 11.03
C GLU A 213 10.81 1.13 12.23
N ALA A 214 10.35 -0.11 12.08
CA ALA A 214 10.39 -1.11 13.14
C ALA A 214 11.81 -1.36 13.68
N LEU A 215 12.82 -1.40 12.80
CA LEU A 215 14.22 -1.50 13.22
C LEU A 215 14.69 -0.21 13.92
N THR A 216 14.27 0.95 13.43
CA THR A 216 14.62 2.27 14.00
C THR A 216 14.10 2.44 15.43
N HIS A 217 12.93 1.88 15.74
CA HIS A 217 12.35 1.92 17.09
C HIS A 217 12.72 0.72 17.96
N GLY A 218 13.58 -0.19 17.46
CA GLY A 218 13.99 -1.38 18.21
C GLY A 218 12.89 -2.44 18.37
N GLU A 219 11.81 -2.37 17.59
CA GLU A 219 10.72 -3.35 17.55
C GLU A 219 11.10 -4.62 16.77
N LYS A 220 12.11 -4.50 15.90
CA LYS A 220 12.74 -5.63 15.20
C LYS A 220 14.23 -5.62 15.47
N GLU A 221 14.78 -6.81 15.69
CA GLU A 221 16.22 -7.00 15.69
C GLU A 221 16.76 -6.95 14.26
N LEU A 222 18.00 -6.51 14.14
CA LEU A 222 18.74 -6.57 12.89
C LEU A 222 19.08 -8.04 12.62
N ILE A 223 18.35 -8.68 11.71
CA ILE A 223 18.62 -10.07 11.33
C ILE A 223 19.88 -10.06 10.46
N GLN A 224 20.97 -10.60 11.00
CA GLN A 224 22.14 -10.96 10.21
C GLN A 224 21.71 -12.04 9.23
N LYS A 225 21.57 -11.69 7.96
CA LYS A 225 21.47 -12.70 6.91
C LYS A 225 22.87 -13.25 6.69
N GLU A 226 23.10 -14.48 7.13
CA GLU A 226 24.05 -15.38 6.49
C GLU A 226 23.48 -15.68 5.10
N GLU A 227 23.64 -14.75 4.15
CA GLU A 227 23.45 -15.10 2.74
C GLU A 227 24.66 -15.95 2.35
N ASP A 228 24.39 -17.14 1.80
CA ASP A 228 25.30 -18.15 1.23
C ASP A 228 26.22 -17.62 0.10
N ASP A 229 26.41 -16.30 0.00
CA ASP A 229 27.37 -15.65 -0.87
C ASP A 229 28.65 -15.35 -0.10
N ASP A 230 29.75 -15.93 -0.58
CA ASP A 230 31.14 -15.94 -0.10
C ASP A 230 31.83 -14.57 0.17
N LYS A 231 31.08 -13.50 0.44
CA LYS A 231 31.61 -12.17 0.78
C LYS A 231 30.74 -11.50 1.84
N GLU A 232 31.09 -11.67 3.12
CA GLU A 232 30.68 -10.74 4.17
C GLU A 232 30.99 -9.30 3.70
N LYS A 233 29.94 -8.53 3.34
CA LYS A 233 30.09 -7.12 2.99
C LYS A 233 30.51 -6.37 4.24
N THR A 234 31.81 -6.14 4.36
CA THR A 234 32.38 -5.32 5.43
C THR A 234 32.21 -3.86 5.05
N TYR A 235 31.35 -3.14 5.76
CA TYR A 235 31.17 -1.70 5.60
C TYR A 235 32.25 -0.96 6.37
N ARG A 236 32.72 0.15 5.81
CA ARG A 236 33.67 1.05 6.45
C ARG A 236 32.92 2.30 6.90
N GLY A 237 33.01 2.61 8.18
CA GLY A 237 32.57 3.88 8.73
C GLY A 237 33.77 4.63 9.31
N SER A 238 33.62 5.93 9.48
CA SER A 238 34.60 6.73 10.21
C SER A 238 33.89 7.59 11.25
N ILE A 239 34.43 7.60 12.47
CA ILE A 239 33.98 8.48 13.55
C ILE A 239 34.91 9.68 13.54
N LEU A 240 34.37 10.87 13.30
CA LEU A 240 35.13 12.12 13.45
C LEU A 240 35.64 12.24 14.89
N ILE A 241 36.96 12.33 15.05
CA ILE A 241 37.60 12.60 16.34
C ILE A 241 37.81 14.11 16.52
N ALA A 242 38.39 14.77 15.53
CA ALA A 242 38.71 16.19 15.59
C ALA A 242 38.89 16.80 14.20
N THR A 243 38.71 18.11 14.09
CA THR A 243 39.20 18.91 12.97
C THR A 243 40.27 19.86 13.52
N ILE A 244 41.47 19.81 12.96
CA ILE A 244 42.63 20.62 13.39
C ILE A 244 43.05 21.58 12.28
N GLU A 245 43.47 22.80 12.64
CA GLU A 245 44.13 23.71 11.69
C GLU A 245 45.62 23.35 11.57
N LEU A 246 46.12 23.26 10.33
CA LEU A 246 47.49 22.87 10.01
C LEU A 246 48.48 24.06 10.01
N GLY A 247 48.06 25.23 10.46
CA GLY A 247 48.90 26.43 10.57
C GLY A 247 49.17 27.16 9.24
N ASP A 248 48.77 26.61 8.10
CA ASP A 248 48.84 27.23 6.77
C ASP A 248 47.46 27.67 6.24
N GLY A 249 46.48 27.75 7.13
CA GLY A 249 45.09 28.06 6.81
C GLY A 249 44.28 26.87 6.30
N ARG A 250 44.88 25.68 6.15
CA ARG A 250 44.14 24.44 5.84
C ARG A 250 43.69 23.74 7.12
N THR A 251 42.59 23.01 7.03
CA THR A 251 42.09 22.14 8.09
C THR A 251 42.31 20.67 7.74
N ALA A 252 42.75 19.86 8.71
CA ALA A 252 42.78 18.40 8.62
C ALA A 252 41.69 17.80 9.50
N THR A 253 41.04 16.77 8.97
CA THR A 253 40.02 15.99 9.68
C THR A 253 40.66 14.69 10.17
N ILE A 254 40.64 14.48 11.48
CA ILE A 254 41.08 13.24 12.12
C ILE A 254 39.84 12.39 12.38
N SER A 255 39.79 11.20 11.79
CA SER A 255 38.71 10.24 12.00
C SER A 255 39.24 8.87 12.39
N LYS A 256 38.53 8.17 13.28
CA LYS A 256 38.77 6.76 13.59
C LYS A 256 37.95 5.92 12.62
N GLU A 257 38.63 5.17 11.77
CA GLU A 257 37.97 4.17 10.94
C GLU A 257 37.52 2.97 11.79
N PHE A 258 36.37 2.42 11.43
CA PHE A 258 35.87 1.17 11.99
C PHE A 258 35.16 0.38 10.90
N THR A 259 35.21 -0.93 11.00
CA THR A 259 34.51 -1.84 10.11
C THR A 259 33.37 -2.53 10.85
N TYR A 260 32.26 -2.76 10.17
CA TYR A 260 31.12 -3.50 10.69
C TYR A 260 30.41 -4.22 9.55
N THR A 261 29.75 -5.32 9.88
CA THR A 261 28.97 -6.10 8.91
C THR A 261 27.61 -5.48 8.66
N GLN A 262 26.97 -4.88 9.69
CA GLN A 262 25.74 -4.10 9.57
C GLN A 262 25.66 -3.09 10.73
N SER A 263 24.91 -1.98 10.57
CA SER A 263 24.58 -1.05 11.67
C SER A 263 23.10 -0.68 11.65
N ALA A 264 22.55 -0.39 12.82
CA ALA A 264 21.21 0.16 12.99
C ALA A 264 21.27 1.40 13.91
N VAL A 265 20.49 2.42 13.59
CA VAL A 265 20.30 3.59 14.46
C VAL A 265 18.99 3.42 15.20
N ILE A 266 19.04 3.40 16.53
CA ILE A 266 17.84 3.25 17.37
C ILE A 266 17.45 4.63 17.91
N PHE A 267 16.21 5.05 17.65
CA PHE A 267 15.64 6.24 18.26
C PHE A 267 15.16 5.90 19.67
N LYS A 268 15.73 6.59 20.66
CA LYS A 268 15.21 6.55 22.03
C LYS A 268 14.34 7.78 22.22
N GLU A 269 13.07 7.59 22.54
CA GLU A 269 12.24 8.69 23.02
C GLU A 269 12.82 9.20 24.35
N PRO A 270 12.75 10.52 24.62
CA PRO A 270 13.11 11.04 25.93
C PRO A 270 12.24 10.35 26.97
N ILE A 271 12.86 9.88 28.06
CA ILE A 271 12.10 9.51 29.25
C ILE A 271 11.37 10.80 29.66
N ALA A 272 10.04 10.78 29.62
CA ALA A 272 9.26 11.86 30.19
C ALA A 272 9.53 11.86 31.70
N ASP A 273 10.21 12.91 32.18
CA ASP A 273 10.40 13.17 33.61
C ASP A 273 9.07 13.44 34.32
#